data_AF-A0A257M085-F1
#
_entry.id   AF-A0A257M085-F1
#
_cell.length_a   1.000
_cell.length_b   1.000
_cell.length_c   1.000
_cell.angle_alpha   90.00
_cell.angle_beta   90.00
_cell.angle_gamma   90.00
#
_symmetry.space_group_name_H-M   'P 1'
#
loop_
_entity.id
_entity.type
_entity.pdbx_description
1 polymer ?
#
loop_
_entity_poly.entity_id
_entity_poly.type
_entity_poly.pdbx_seq_one_letter_code
_entity_poly.pdbx_strand_id
1 'polypeptide(L)'
;GPFTLRAVYEFNCDLKNVAADKRANIWGAQAQLWTELMPKPEHLEYQAFPRAAALAEALWTTEDRKDFKSFQQRLIRHIERLDVMKVNYRKLEAGAPISWSKETISPGRKDLVLEGQVGLDLQPGTYEATPGYQAGAFGLWFDRIELVADGKVIASDAHRGFTGTNPKDAVYKLVVESAVPKGSKVILRAFADSHEGTDSTGEIGFRKAK
;
A
#
# COMPACT_ATOMS: atom_id res chain seq x y z
N GLY A 1 10.70 1.24 -11.40
CA GLY A 1 10.26 1.36 -12.81
C GLY A 1 8.90 2.05 -12.85
N PRO A 2 8.47 2.57 -14.00
CA PRO A 2 7.23 3.35 -14.12
C PRO A 2 5.96 2.54 -13.81
N PHE A 3 5.99 1.22 -14.00
CA PHE A 3 4.86 0.33 -13.70
C PHE A 3 4.93 -0.18 -12.27
N THR A 4 4.13 0.44 -11.41
CA THR A 4 3.93 0.05 -10.01
C THR A 4 3.10 -1.23 -9.90
N LEU A 5 3.12 -1.86 -8.73
CA LEU A 5 2.28 -3.03 -8.45
C LEU A 5 0.79 -2.71 -8.65
N ARG A 6 0.35 -1.53 -8.17
CA ARG A 6 -1.04 -1.04 -8.30
C ARG A 6 -1.43 -0.84 -9.76
N ALA A 7 -0.56 -0.21 -10.56
CA ALA A 7 -0.82 -0.01 -11.99
C ALA A 7 -1.02 -1.33 -12.75
N VAL A 8 -0.29 -2.39 -12.39
CA VAL A 8 -0.49 -3.72 -12.98
C VAL A 8 -1.79 -4.36 -12.50
N TYR A 9 -2.14 -4.20 -11.22
CA TYR A 9 -3.40 -4.73 -10.68
C TYR A 9 -4.64 -4.07 -11.29
N GLU A 10 -4.58 -2.75 -11.46
CA GLU A 10 -5.66 -1.94 -12.04
C GLU A 10 -5.77 -2.07 -13.56
N PHE A 11 -4.84 -2.80 -14.20
CA PHE A 11 -4.96 -3.13 -15.61
C PHE A 11 -6.29 -3.85 -15.88
N ASN A 12 -6.98 -3.38 -16.92
CA ASN A 12 -8.21 -3.96 -17.42
C ASN A 12 -8.14 -3.93 -18.95
N CYS A 13 -8.45 -5.05 -19.60
CA CYS A 13 -8.66 -5.11 -21.03
C CYS A 13 -9.98 -4.39 -21.38
N ASP A 14 -9.95 -3.07 -21.49
CA ASP A 14 -11.15 -2.29 -21.86
C ASP A 14 -11.58 -2.62 -23.31
N LEU A 15 -12.72 -3.29 -23.43
CA LEU A 15 -13.31 -3.71 -24.71
C LEU A 15 -14.41 -2.77 -25.21
N LYS A 16 -14.60 -1.58 -24.61
CA LYS A 16 -15.66 -0.64 -25.00
C LYS A 16 -15.58 -0.26 -26.49
N ASN A 17 -14.37 -0.10 -27.00
CA ASN A 17 -14.12 0.25 -28.41
C ASN A 17 -14.02 -0.98 -29.34
N VAL A 18 -14.18 -2.19 -28.81
CA VAL A 18 -14.22 -3.43 -29.59
C VAL A 18 -15.67 -3.80 -29.86
N ALA A 19 -16.01 -3.95 -31.14
CA ALA A 19 -17.33 -4.39 -31.58
C ALA A 19 -17.74 -5.70 -30.88
N ALA A 20 -18.99 -5.79 -30.44
CA ALA A 20 -19.46 -6.87 -29.56
C ALA A 20 -19.22 -8.27 -30.16
N ASP A 21 -19.38 -8.42 -31.46
CA ASP A 21 -19.16 -9.65 -32.22
C ASP A 21 -17.67 -10.06 -32.33
N LYS A 22 -16.74 -9.15 -32.04
CA LYS A 22 -15.28 -9.40 -32.07
C LYS A 22 -14.67 -9.66 -30.70
N ARG A 23 -15.38 -9.37 -29.61
CA ARG A 23 -14.85 -9.52 -28.24
C ARG A 23 -14.43 -10.95 -27.92
N ALA A 24 -15.10 -11.95 -28.49
CA ALA A 24 -14.75 -13.37 -28.33
C ALA A 24 -13.38 -13.75 -28.92
N ASN A 25 -12.78 -12.91 -29.77
CA ASN A 25 -11.45 -13.14 -30.34
C ASN A 25 -10.31 -12.74 -29.39
N ILE A 26 -10.63 -12.12 -28.25
CA ILE A 26 -9.64 -11.66 -27.28
C ILE A 26 -9.46 -12.74 -26.23
N TRP A 27 -8.33 -13.43 -26.28
CA TRP A 27 -8.06 -14.57 -25.40
C TRP A 27 -7.52 -14.16 -24.03
N GLY A 28 -7.03 -12.93 -23.90
CA GLY A 28 -6.51 -12.39 -22.65
C GLY A 28 -5.39 -11.38 -22.89
N ALA A 29 -4.51 -11.26 -21.90
CA ALA A 29 -3.33 -10.40 -21.96
C ALA A 29 -2.09 -11.13 -21.41
N GLN A 30 -0.92 -10.54 -21.65
CA GLN A 30 0.37 -11.03 -21.17
C GLN A 30 1.28 -9.84 -20.83
N ALA A 31 2.15 -10.02 -19.84
CA ALA A 31 3.28 -9.12 -19.61
C ALA A 31 4.54 -9.67 -20.27
N GLN A 32 5.33 -8.78 -20.86
CA GLN A 32 6.63 -9.11 -21.45
C GLN A 32 7.76 -8.70 -20.51
N LEU A 33 8.77 -9.56 -20.39
CA LEU A 33 9.95 -9.33 -19.57
C LEU A 33 11.19 -9.26 -20.46
N TRP A 34 11.49 -8.06 -20.95
CA TRP A 34 12.62 -7.79 -21.84
C TRP A 34 13.92 -7.67 -21.05
N THR A 35 14.96 -8.42 -21.43
CA THR A 35 16.12 -8.70 -20.57
C THR A 35 17.34 -7.82 -20.80
N GLU A 36 17.23 -6.74 -21.58
CA GLU A 36 18.35 -5.88 -21.98
C GLU A 36 19.08 -5.29 -20.77
N LEU A 37 18.36 -5.03 -19.67
CA LEU A 37 18.89 -4.48 -18.42
C LEU A 37 18.88 -5.49 -17.26
N MET A 38 18.78 -6.79 -17.55
CA MET A 38 18.75 -7.88 -16.57
C MET A 38 19.87 -8.90 -16.80
N PRO A 39 21.15 -8.53 -16.55
CA PRO A 39 22.30 -9.38 -16.87
C PRO A 39 22.42 -10.64 -16.00
N LYS A 40 21.68 -10.72 -14.89
CA LYS A 40 21.71 -11.87 -13.98
C LYS A 40 20.32 -12.48 -13.81
N PRO A 41 20.20 -13.81 -13.64
CA PRO A 41 18.92 -14.48 -13.43
C PRO A 41 18.11 -13.90 -12.26
N GLU A 42 18.79 -13.51 -11.17
CA GLU A 42 18.12 -12.96 -9.98
C GLU A 42 17.39 -11.63 -10.29
N HIS A 43 17.82 -10.90 -11.31
CA HIS A 43 17.14 -9.67 -11.73
C HIS A 43 15.79 -9.96 -12.42
N LEU A 44 15.65 -11.12 -13.07
CA LEU A 44 14.38 -11.52 -13.71
C LEU A 44 13.30 -11.69 -12.64
N GLU A 45 13.61 -12.42 -11.58
CA GLU A 45 12.69 -12.64 -10.46
C GLU A 45 12.30 -11.33 -9.76
N TYR A 46 13.28 -10.43 -9.59
CA TYR A 46 13.05 -9.13 -8.97
C TYR A 46 12.12 -8.26 -9.81
N GLN A 47 12.24 -8.32 -11.12
CA GLN A 47 11.36 -7.57 -12.01
C GLN A 47 10.00 -8.27 -12.18
N ALA A 48 9.93 -9.60 -12.19
CA ALA A 48 8.69 -10.34 -12.34
C ALA A 48 7.80 -10.25 -11.10
N PHE A 49 8.35 -10.50 -9.91
CA PHE A 49 7.58 -10.61 -8.67
C PHE A 49 7.70 -9.37 -7.80
N PRO A 50 6.60 -8.91 -7.18
CA PRO A 50 5.26 -9.52 -7.11
C PRO A 50 4.30 -9.11 -8.24
N ARG A 51 4.74 -8.39 -9.26
CA ARG A 51 3.87 -7.89 -10.34
C ARG A 51 3.16 -9.00 -11.12
N ALA A 52 3.80 -10.16 -11.29
CA ALA A 52 3.18 -11.33 -11.89
C ALA A 52 1.94 -11.81 -11.12
N ALA A 53 1.93 -11.72 -9.78
CA ALA A 53 0.75 -12.05 -8.98
C ALA A 53 -0.38 -11.03 -9.17
N ALA A 54 -0.05 -9.74 -9.29
CA ALA A 54 -1.04 -8.71 -9.62
C ALA A 54 -1.64 -8.91 -11.02
N LEU A 55 -0.82 -9.25 -12.01
CA LEU A 55 -1.28 -9.55 -13.37
C LEU A 55 -2.19 -10.79 -13.38
N ALA A 56 -1.81 -11.85 -12.66
CA ALA A 56 -2.63 -13.06 -12.57
C ALA A 56 -4.02 -12.74 -12.00
N GLU A 57 -4.11 -11.91 -10.96
CA GLU A 57 -5.40 -11.51 -10.41
C GLU A 57 -6.18 -10.60 -11.37
N ALA A 58 -5.51 -9.65 -12.03
CA ALA A 58 -6.13 -8.74 -13.00
C ALA A 58 -6.75 -9.47 -14.21
N LEU A 59 -6.17 -10.60 -14.61
CA LEU A 59 -6.63 -11.38 -15.77
C LEU A 59 -7.59 -12.51 -15.40
N TRP A 60 -7.58 -12.97 -14.15
CA TRP A 60 -8.42 -14.09 -13.70
C TRP A 60 -9.69 -13.65 -12.97
N THR A 61 -9.63 -12.53 -12.25
CA THR A 61 -10.73 -12.07 -11.39
C THR A 61 -11.64 -11.11 -12.14
N THR A 62 -12.95 -11.26 -11.96
CA THR A 62 -13.95 -10.34 -12.54
C THR A 62 -13.86 -8.97 -11.88
N GLU A 63 -14.15 -7.91 -12.65
CA GLU A 63 -13.96 -6.52 -12.21
C GLU A 63 -14.71 -6.18 -10.92
N ASP A 64 -15.92 -6.73 -10.73
CA ASP A 64 -16.76 -6.54 -9.54
C ASP A 64 -16.17 -7.17 -8.26
N ARG A 65 -15.16 -8.02 -8.39
CA ARG A 65 -14.49 -8.70 -7.28
C ARG A 65 -13.07 -8.21 -7.03
N LYS A 66 -12.57 -7.25 -7.84
CA LYS A 66 -11.25 -6.67 -7.65
C LYS A 66 -11.28 -5.65 -6.52
N ASP A 67 -10.41 -5.86 -5.54
CA ASP A 67 -10.17 -4.95 -4.43
C ASP A 67 -8.67 -4.95 -4.14
N PHE A 68 -8.01 -3.82 -4.41
CA PHE A 68 -6.56 -3.71 -4.28
C PHE A 68 -6.08 -3.90 -2.84
N LYS A 69 -6.85 -3.45 -1.84
CA LYS A 69 -6.50 -3.59 -0.42
C LYS A 69 -6.58 -5.05 0.01
N SER A 70 -7.64 -5.75 -0.40
CA SER A 70 -7.79 -7.20 -0.19
C SER A 70 -6.68 -7.99 -0.89
N PHE A 71 -6.32 -7.59 -2.12
CA PHE A 71 -5.19 -8.15 -2.84
C PHE A 71 -3.87 -7.96 -2.07
N GLN A 72 -3.57 -6.76 -1.58
CA GLN A 72 -2.36 -6.50 -0.80
C GLN A 72 -2.29 -7.37 0.46
N GLN A 73 -3.40 -7.56 1.17
CA GLN A 73 -3.46 -8.45 2.33
C GLN A 73 -3.16 -9.91 1.95
N ARG A 74 -3.75 -10.42 0.87
CA ARG A 74 -3.45 -11.78 0.36
C ARG A 74 -2.02 -11.90 -0.16
N LEU A 75 -1.49 -10.83 -0.73
CA LEU A 75 -0.13 -10.79 -1.26
C LEU A 75 0.92 -10.95 -0.15
N ILE A 76 0.69 -10.44 1.06
CA ILE A 76 1.58 -10.66 2.22
C ILE A 76 1.84 -12.17 2.42
N ARG A 77 0.77 -12.98 2.42
CA ARG A 77 0.89 -14.44 2.56
C ARG A 77 1.51 -15.12 1.33
N HIS A 78 1.30 -14.56 0.14
CA HIS A 78 1.96 -15.06 -1.06
C HIS A 78 3.47 -14.80 -1.03
N ILE A 79 3.89 -13.64 -0.52
CA ILE A 79 5.30 -13.30 -0.32
C ILE A 79 6.00 -14.30 0.63
N GLU A 80 5.34 -14.76 1.69
CA GLU A 80 5.89 -15.80 2.57
C GLU A 80 6.22 -17.09 1.80
N ARG A 81 5.39 -17.46 0.82
CA ARG A 81 5.66 -18.63 -0.05
C ARG A 81 6.85 -18.38 -0.97
N LEU A 82 6.96 -17.18 -1.54
CA LEU A 82 8.11 -16.80 -2.37
C LEU A 82 9.42 -16.80 -1.56
N ASP A 83 9.37 -16.40 -0.30
CA ASP A 83 10.49 -16.48 0.65
C ASP A 83 10.96 -17.93 0.84
N VAL A 84 10.03 -18.88 1.07
CA VAL A 84 10.35 -20.32 1.20
C VAL A 84 10.95 -20.88 -0.10
N MET A 85 10.45 -20.43 -1.25
CA MET A 85 10.97 -20.79 -2.57
C MET A 85 12.29 -20.08 -2.92
N LYS A 86 12.76 -19.17 -2.07
CA LYS A 86 13.97 -18.35 -2.27
C LYS A 86 13.95 -17.51 -3.55
N VAL A 87 12.77 -17.06 -3.97
CA VAL A 87 12.61 -16.18 -5.13
C VAL A 87 13.12 -14.78 -4.78
N ASN A 88 13.97 -14.18 -5.62
CA ASN A 88 14.48 -12.82 -5.44
C ASN A 88 13.45 -11.75 -5.87
N TYR A 89 12.26 -11.74 -5.27
CA TYR A 89 11.22 -10.77 -5.62
C TYR A 89 11.52 -9.34 -5.13
N ARG A 90 10.95 -8.33 -5.79
CA ARG A 90 10.97 -6.95 -5.28
C ARG A 90 10.20 -6.88 -3.97
N LYS A 91 10.89 -6.56 -2.88
CA LYS A 91 10.26 -6.38 -1.56
C LYS A 91 9.07 -5.43 -1.69
N LEU A 92 7.96 -5.81 -1.07
CA LEU A 92 6.84 -4.91 -0.94
C LEU A 92 7.36 -3.64 -0.25
N GLU A 93 6.94 -2.49 -0.73
CA GLU A 93 6.93 -1.34 0.16
C GLU A 93 5.68 -1.52 0.99
N ALA A 94 5.73 -1.20 2.28
CA ALA A 94 4.59 -1.45 3.16
C ALA A 94 3.34 -0.63 2.78
N GLY A 95 3.43 0.17 1.71
CA GLY A 95 2.29 0.65 0.94
C GLY A 95 1.56 1.74 1.68
N ALA A 96 0.25 1.86 1.46
CA ALA A 96 -0.59 2.69 2.30
C ALA A 96 -1.35 1.81 3.30
N PRO A 97 -0.77 1.44 4.47
CA PRO A 97 -1.40 0.54 5.42
C PRO A 97 -2.76 1.05 5.92
N ILE A 98 -2.92 2.38 5.98
CA ILE A 98 -4.12 3.05 6.46
C ILE A 98 -4.80 3.78 5.28
N SER A 99 -6.12 3.65 5.19
CA SER A 99 -6.97 4.50 4.34
C SER A 99 -8.16 5.00 5.16
N TRP A 100 -8.61 6.21 4.90
CA TRP A 100 -9.82 6.79 5.49
C TRP A 100 -10.75 7.31 4.41
N SER A 101 -12.04 7.34 4.73
CA SER A 101 -13.09 7.94 3.91
C SER A 101 -14.08 8.67 4.81
N LYS A 102 -15.06 9.35 4.20
CA LYS A 102 -16.10 10.08 4.92
C LYS A 102 -16.90 9.21 5.90
N GLU A 103 -17.02 7.91 5.63
CA GLU A 103 -17.70 6.94 6.51
C GLU A 103 -16.88 6.63 7.77
N THR A 104 -15.56 6.78 7.69
CA THR A 104 -14.63 6.58 8.81
C THR A 104 -14.57 7.79 9.74
N ILE A 105 -14.99 8.97 9.25
CA ILE A 105 -14.94 10.25 9.99
C ILE A 105 -16.34 10.59 10.52
N SER A 106 -16.49 10.68 11.84
CA SER A 106 -17.76 11.10 12.46
C SER A 106 -17.70 12.57 12.91
N PRO A 107 -18.78 13.35 12.76
CA PRO A 107 -18.80 14.76 13.17
C PRO A 107 -18.48 14.90 14.67
N GLY A 108 -17.51 15.76 15.01
CA GLY A 108 -17.17 16.07 16.41
C GLY A 108 -16.28 15.05 17.12
N ARG A 109 -15.76 14.01 16.43
CA ARG A 109 -14.80 13.06 17.00
C ARG A 109 -13.41 13.70 17.02
N LYS A 110 -12.89 13.99 18.22
CA LYS A 110 -11.56 14.60 18.42
C LYS A 110 -10.41 13.59 18.53
N ASP A 111 -10.70 12.29 18.46
CA ASP A 111 -9.72 11.21 18.65
C ASP A 111 -9.94 10.07 17.64
N LEU A 112 -9.84 10.36 16.34
CA LEU A 112 -9.92 9.33 15.31
C LEU A 112 -8.65 8.47 15.35
N VAL A 113 -8.78 7.20 15.74
CA VAL A 113 -7.68 6.24 15.69
C VAL A 113 -7.83 5.41 14.42
N LEU A 114 -6.88 5.55 13.51
CA LEU A 114 -6.80 4.79 12.28
C LEU A 114 -5.73 3.72 12.41
N GLU A 115 -6.07 2.47 12.07
CA GLU A 115 -5.13 1.34 12.14
C GLU A 115 -5.05 0.61 10.81
N GLY A 116 -3.84 0.17 10.48
CA GLY A 116 -3.55 -0.49 9.22
C GLY A 116 -2.42 -1.49 9.36
N GLN A 117 -2.59 -2.70 8.84
CA GLN A 117 -1.53 -3.70 8.91
C GLN A 117 -0.36 -3.28 8.03
N VAL A 118 0.81 -3.20 8.63
CA VAL A 118 2.09 -3.05 7.94
C VAL A 118 2.58 -4.45 7.67
N GLY A 119 2.36 -4.93 6.45
CA GLY A 119 3.00 -6.17 6.03
C GLY A 119 4.47 -5.86 5.80
N LEU A 120 5.39 -6.48 6.55
CA LEU A 120 6.78 -6.83 6.15
C LEU A 120 7.68 -7.13 7.36
N ASP A 121 8.76 -7.83 7.06
CA ASP A 121 10.00 -7.95 7.83
C ASP A 121 10.64 -6.56 8.01
N LEU A 122 10.29 -5.87 9.10
CA LEU A 122 10.83 -4.55 9.43
C LEU A 122 12.26 -4.68 9.91
N GLN A 123 13.19 -4.28 9.04
CA GLN A 123 14.61 -4.18 9.38
C GLN A 123 14.89 -2.86 10.12
N PRO A 124 15.95 -2.79 10.93
CA PRO A 124 16.36 -1.55 11.57
C PRO A 124 16.51 -0.40 10.59
N GLY A 125 16.15 0.80 11.04
CA GLY A 125 16.26 2.04 10.27
C GLY A 125 15.04 2.94 10.41
N THR A 126 15.08 4.05 9.69
CA THR A 126 14.00 5.05 9.69
C THR A 126 12.97 4.71 8.63
N TYR A 127 11.70 4.75 9.03
CA TYR A 127 10.55 4.64 8.13
C TYR A 127 9.79 5.97 8.14
N GLU A 128 9.19 6.31 7.02
CA GLU A 128 8.36 7.50 6.86
C GLU A 128 6.91 7.04 6.70
N ALA A 129 6.04 7.51 7.59
CA ALA A 129 4.60 7.48 7.42
C ALA A 129 4.14 8.86 6.91
N THR A 130 3.47 8.89 5.76
CA THR A 130 3.08 10.12 5.08
C THR A 130 1.57 10.08 4.81
N PRO A 131 0.76 10.67 5.69
CA PRO A 131 -0.65 10.90 5.41
C PRO A 131 -0.84 11.76 4.15
N GLY A 132 -1.56 11.22 3.18
CA GLY A 132 -1.84 11.83 1.89
C GLY A 132 -3.34 12.01 1.69
N TYR A 133 -3.76 13.25 1.44
CA TYR A 133 -5.14 13.59 1.10
C TYR A 133 -5.42 13.30 -0.39
N GLN A 134 -6.58 12.72 -0.68
CA GLN A 134 -7.01 12.35 -2.04
C GLN A 134 -8.24 13.13 -2.51
N ALA A 135 -9.25 13.32 -1.64
CA ALA A 135 -10.50 14.00 -1.97
C ALA A 135 -11.25 14.52 -0.73
N GLY A 136 -12.19 15.46 -0.91
CA GLY A 136 -13.02 16.07 0.14
C GLY A 136 -12.87 17.59 0.27
N ALA A 137 -13.79 18.30 0.91
CA ALA A 137 -13.62 19.72 1.20
C ALA A 137 -12.62 19.96 2.35
N PHE A 138 -12.51 19.00 3.28
CA PHE A 138 -11.72 19.15 4.50
C PHE A 138 -10.56 18.15 4.62
N GLY A 139 -9.49 18.65 5.23
CA GLY A 139 -8.31 17.90 5.60
C GLY A 139 -8.42 17.24 6.97
N LEU A 140 -7.46 16.36 7.30
CA LEU A 140 -7.29 15.81 8.64
C LEU A 140 -6.01 16.32 9.28
N TRP A 141 -6.10 16.64 10.57
CA TRP A 141 -4.95 16.83 11.43
C TRP A 141 -4.52 15.48 11.99
N PHE A 142 -3.21 15.30 12.13
CA PHE A 142 -2.60 14.13 12.74
C PHE A 142 -1.72 14.61 13.89
N ASP A 143 -1.89 14.04 15.08
CA ASP A 143 -1.09 14.45 16.26
C ASP A 143 0.06 13.48 16.52
N ARG A 144 -0.11 12.22 16.11
CA ARG A 144 0.87 11.16 16.33
C ARG A 144 0.65 10.00 15.38
N ILE A 145 1.75 9.39 14.96
CA ILE A 145 1.74 8.07 14.32
C ILE A 145 2.66 7.13 15.10
N GLU A 146 2.20 5.92 15.32
CA GLU A 146 2.88 4.85 16.03
C GLU A 146 3.01 3.61 15.13
N LEU A 147 4.11 2.90 15.29
CA LEU A 147 4.32 1.57 14.76
C LEU A 147 4.24 0.58 15.92
N VAL A 148 3.33 -0.38 15.83
CA VAL A 148 3.02 -1.33 16.90
C VAL A 148 3.27 -2.74 16.39
N ALA A 149 4.14 -3.49 17.06
CA ALA A 149 4.41 -4.90 16.78
C ALA A 149 3.94 -5.74 17.96
N ASP A 150 3.08 -6.73 17.71
CA ASP A 150 2.54 -7.66 18.71
C ASP A 150 1.98 -6.95 19.96
N GLY A 151 1.33 -5.79 19.75
CA GLY A 151 0.73 -4.97 20.80
C GLY A 151 1.67 -4.00 21.50
N LYS A 152 2.98 -4.01 21.21
CA LYS A 152 3.96 -3.09 21.76
C LYS A 152 4.32 -1.99 20.76
N VAL A 153 4.31 -0.74 21.20
CA VAL A 153 4.83 0.38 20.39
C VAL A 153 6.34 0.21 20.23
N ILE A 154 6.80 0.09 18.98
CA ILE A 154 8.21 -0.08 18.63
C ILE A 154 8.84 1.17 18.03
N ALA A 155 8.03 2.11 17.53
CA ALA A 155 8.44 3.42 17.07
C ALA A 155 7.26 4.39 17.16
N SER A 156 7.53 5.67 17.39
CA SER A 156 6.50 6.72 17.43
C SER A 156 7.08 8.04 16.98
N ASP A 157 6.26 8.85 16.32
CA ASP A 157 6.53 10.26 16.06
C ASP A 157 5.28 11.06 16.44
N ALA A 158 5.45 12.02 17.34
CA ALA A 158 4.39 12.84 17.91
C ALA A 158 4.63 14.31 17.55
N HIS A 159 4.04 14.72 16.43
CA HIS A 159 3.96 16.12 16.04
C HIS A 159 2.67 16.37 15.26
N ARG A 160 2.25 17.64 15.26
CA ARG A 160 1.01 18.04 14.64
C ARG A 160 1.19 18.33 13.16
N GLY A 161 0.69 17.43 12.32
CA GLY A 161 0.69 17.52 10.86
C GLY A 161 -0.71 17.71 10.30
N PHE A 162 -0.81 18.27 9.11
CA PHE A 162 -2.08 18.51 8.40
C PHE A 162 -2.05 17.93 7.00
N THR A 163 -3.12 17.22 6.65
CA THR A 163 -3.39 16.70 5.30
C THR A 163 -4.49 17.51 4.66
N GLY A 164 -4.39 17.82 3.36
CA GLY A 164 -5.38 18.61 2.64
C GLY A 164 -4.79 19.16 1.35
N THR A 165 -5.43 20.18 0.78
CA THR A 165 -4.94 20.85 -0.44
C THR A 165 -3.61 21.57 -0.23
N ASN A 166 -3.29 21.96 1.01
CA ASN A 166 -2.01 22.55 1.40
C ASN A 166 -1.45 21.82 2.63
N PRO A 167 -0.80 20.65 2.45
CA PRO A 167 -0.32 19.83 3.55
C PRO A 167 0.82 20.55 4.30
N LYS A 168 0.88 20.33 5.62
CA LYS A 168 1.93 20.88 6.50
C LYS A 168 2.44 19.78 7.42
N ASP A 169 3.76 19.63 7.50
CA ASP A 169 4.42 18.67 8.38
C ASP A 169 3.77 17.27 8.35
N ALA A 170 3.40 16.80 7.15
CA ALA A 170 2.67 15.54 6.96
C ALA A 170 3.61 14.32 6.83
N VAL A 171 4.81 14.38 7.40
CA VAL A 171 5.82 13.30 7.31
C VAL A 171 6.28 12.91 8.70
N TYR A 172 5.93 11.70 9.11
CA TYR A 172 6.25 11.11 10.41
C TYR A 172 7.39 10.13 10.30
N LYS A 173 8.46 10.35 11.07
CA LYS A 173 9.70 9.56 11.04
C LYS A 173 9.72 8.56 12.19
N LEU A 174 9.54 7.30 11.84
CA LEU A 174 9.47 6.17 12.75
C LEU A 174 10.82 5.44 12.75
N VAL A 175 11.59 5.59 13.83
CA VAL A 175 12.89 4.93 13.98
C VAL A 175 12.69 3.54 14.58
N VAL A 176 12.99 2.50 13.79
CA VAL A 176 12.94 1.10 14.23
C VAL A 176 14.35 0.68 14.66
N GLU A 177 14.54 0.44 15.96
CA GLU A 177 15.86 0.15 16.54
C GLU A 177 16.35 -1.29 16.25
N SER A 178 15.43 -2.25 16.23
CA SER A 178 15.75 -3.68 16.09
C SER A 178 14.85 -4.34 15.05
N ALA A 179 15.37 -5.40 14.43
CA ALA A 179 14.59 -6.16 13.45
C ALA A 179 13.36 -6.75 14.13
N VAL A 180 12.18 -6.54 13.53
CA VAL A 180 10.95 -7.17 13.99
C VAL A 180 10.93 -8.61 13.49
N PRO A 181 10.65 -9.62 14.35
CA PRO A 181 10.61 -11.01 13.93
C PRO A 181 9.67 -11.25 12.74
N LYS A 182 10.09 -12.11 11.82
CA LYS A 182 9.22 -12.56 10.72
C LYS A 182 7.96 -13.21 11.29
N GLY A 183 6.79 -12.75 10.85
CA GLY A 183 5.50 -13.25 11.29
C GLY A 183 4.85 -12.45 12.43
N SER A 184 5.55 -11.49 13.04
CA SER A 184 4.94 -10.56 14.00
C SER A 184 3.80 -9.78 13.34
N LYS A 185 2.72 -9.56 14.09
CA LYS A 185 1.62 -8.70 13.64
C LYS A 185 2.02 -7.24 13.85
N VAL A 186 2.35 -6.56 12.76
CA VAL A 186 2.71 -5.15 12.79
C VAL A 186 1.57 -4.30 12.25
N ILE A 187 1.20 -3.24 12.97
CA ILE A 187 0.24 -2.24 12.55
C ILE A 187 0.85 -0.85 12.62
N LEU A 188 0.46 0.00 11.68
CA LEU A 188 0.56 1.45 11.81
C LEU A 188 -0.70 1.93 12.54
N ARG A 189 -0.55 2.81 13.50
CA ARG A 189 -1.64 3.44 14.25
C ARG A 189 -1.49 4.95 14.20
N ALA A 190 -2.45 5.64 13.62
CA ALA A 190 -2.44 7.09 13.47
C ALA A 190 -3.58 7.72 14.28
N PHE A 191 -3.26 8.81 14.98
CA PHE A 191 -4.21 9.58 15.78
C PHE A 191 -4.51 10.88 15.02
N ALA A 192 -5.76 11.04 14.62
CA ALA A 192 -6.21 12.11 13.77
C ALA A 192 -7.45 12.81 14.31
N ASP A 193 -7.71 14.01 13.82
CA ASP A 193 -8.91 14.77 14.12
C ASP A 193 -9.43 15.49 12.87
N SER A 194 -10.75 15.68 12.83
CA SER A 194 -11.44 16.39 11.76
C SER A 194 -12.06 17.68 12.32
N HIS A 195 -11.28 18.76 12.43
CA HIS A 195 -11.75 20.02 13.03
C HIS A 195 -12.97 20.63 12.30
N GLU A 196 -13.02 20.59 10.97
CA GLU A 196 -13.93 21.45 10.19
C GLU A 196 -14.93 20.71 9.29
N GLY A 197 -14.76 19.40 9.08
CA GLY A 197 -15.72 18.61 8.31
C GLY A 197 -15.34 17.14 8.19
N THR A 198 -16.26 16.33 7.66
CA THR A 198 -16.16 14.86 7.71
C THR A 198 -16.02 14.21 6.35
N ASP A 199 -15.80 14.98 5.29
CA ASP A 199 -15.82 14.48 3.91
C ASP A 199 -14.43 14.16 3.34
N SER A 200 -13.41 14.04 4.21
CA SER A 200 -12.03 13.75 3.81
C SER A 200 -11.86 12.28 3.40
N THR A 201 -11.07 12.06 2.35
CA THR A 201 -10.62 10.73 1.90
C THR A 201 -9.13 10.78 1.64
N GLY A 202 -8.42 9.73 2.04
CA GLY A 202 -6.99 9.64 1.82
C GLY A 202 -6.38 8.35 2.35
N GLU A 203 -5.05 8.29 2.30
CA GLU A 203 -4.28 7.13 2.69
C GLU A 203 -2.95 7.54 3.33
N ILE A 204 -2.42 6.74 4.25
CA ILE A 204 -1.11 6.98 4.86
C ILE A 204 -0.11 6.08 4.17
N GLY A 205 0.72 6.63 3.30
CA GLY A 205 1.86 5.90 2.73
C GLY A 205 2.88 5.56 3.81
N PHE A 206 3.54 4.42 3.71
CA PHE A 206 4.55 3.97 4.65
C PHE A 206 5.70 3.29 3.90
N ARG A 207 6.90 3.83 4.04
CA ARG A 207 8.11 3.40 3.32
C ARG A 207 9.35 3.49 4.20
N LYS A 208 10.40 2.76 3.85
CA LYS A 208 11.72 2.95 4.48
C LYS A 208 12.37 4.21 3.89
N ALA A 209 12.93 5.08 4.73
CA ALA A 209 13.74 6.20 4.28
C ALA A 209 15.00 5.66 3.56
N LYS A 210 15.43 6.37 2.51
CA LYS A 210 16.66 6.03 1.77
C LYS A 210 17.91 6.38 2.54
#